data_AF-A0A7S1WFD3-F1
#
_entry.id   AF-A0A7S1WFD3-F1
#
_cell.length_a   1.000
_cell.length_b   1.000
_cell.length_c   1.000
_cell.angle_alpha   90.00
_cell.angle_beta   90.00
_cell.angle_gamma   90.00
#
_symmetry.space_group_name_H-M   'P 1'
#
loop_
_entity.id
_entity.type
_entity.pdbx_description
1 polymer ?
#
loop_
_entity_poly.entity_id
_entity_poly.type
_entity_poly.pdbx_seq_one_letter_code
_entity_poly.pdbx_strand_id
1 'polypeptide(L)'
;LAAAIHNDTLSGLMNATLGNAVEMILTVQTLRKGLLNIVKSTLLGSILSNILLVLGSAFFLGGLSASSTQQGRNHVIHIDDYEKTKGRRWIVAEKEQLFSVKGAMVSMGLQLLACMTCALPTVFAAASGRDDGDKDDLDDRLLSVSRIGAIIIGFSYIAFVVFELCTHKTMISKDNNEDISAEEEEDGASLTACCSIMMMVCITVLIAVSSEFLVGAIDKMVEQFGMPEKFIGVVLLPFAGNACEHASALRFGIQDRPGLVIGIAVGSSTQIALFVVPFAVIAGWFLNQPMNLDFGILNTAVLLLSVLVVLTSVIDGRSNWLKGFMLCTAYAFTSILYWFDV
;
A
#
# COMPACT_ATOMS: atom_id res chain seq x y z
N LEU A 1 -20.88 -4.28 -3.21
CA LEU A 1 -21.54 -3.44 -2.18
C LEU A 1 -21.54 -1.96 -2.54
N ALA A 2 -20.39 -1.33 -2.81
CA ALA A 2 -20.30 0.08 -3.21
C ALA A 2 -21.23 0.43 -4.40
N ALA A 3 -21.20 -0.38 -5.46
CA ALA A 3 -22.09 -0.23 -6.63
C ALA A 3 -23.59 -0.35 -6.28
N ALA A 4 -23.95 -1.03 -5.19
CA ALA A 4 -25.34 -1.25 -4.77
C ALA A 4 -25.87 -0.15 -3.84
N ILE A 5 -25.01 0.70 -3.28
CA ILE A 5 -25.36 1.68 -2.24
C ILE A 5 -25.74 3.06 -2.82
N HIS A 6 -25.46 3.33 -4.11
CA HIS A 6 -25.78 4.59 -4.80
C HIS A 6 -25.40 5.87 -4.02
N ASN A 7 -24.35 5.81 -3.21
CA ASN A 7 -23.80 6.95 -2.47
C ASN A 7 -22.27 6.89 -2.51
N ASP A 8 -21.67 7.74 -3.34
CA ASP A 8 -20.22 7.75 -3.59
C ASP A 8 -19.40 8.02 -2.33
N THR A 9 -19.89 8.85 -1.41
CA THR A 9 -19.18 9.17 -0.17
C THR A 9 -19.18 7.96 0.77
N LEU A 10 -20.32 7.27 0.88
CA LEU A 10 -20.41 6.06 1.69
C LEU A 10 -19.57 4.93 1.07
N SER A 11 -19.63 4.78 -0.26
CA SER A 11 -18.80 3.83 -1.02
C SER A 11 -17.30 4.09 -0.82
N GLY A 12 -16.87 5.36 -0.86
CA GLY A 12 -15.48 5.74 -0.62
C GLY A 12 -15.02 5.44 0.80
N LEU A 13 -15.85 5.72 1.80
CA LEU A 13 -15.55 5.41 3.21
C LEU A 13 -15.49 3.90 3.47
N MET A 14 -16.38 3.13 2.83
CA MET A 14 -16.35 1.67 2.88
C MET A 14 -15.09 1.12 2.22
N ASN A 15 -14.66 1.68 1.09
CA ASN A 15 -13.41 1.29 0.45
C ASN A 15 -12.20 1.55 1.35
N ALA A 16 -12.12 2.73 1.95
CA ALA A 16 -11.10 3.11 2.91
C ALA A 16 -10.97 2.14 4.10
N THR A 17 -12.10 1.69 4.65
CA THR A 17 -12.12 0.83 5.85
C THR A 17 -11.98 -0.65 5.51
N LEU A 18 -12.74 -1.14 4.54
CA LEU A 18 -12.81 -2.56 4.20
C LEU A 18 -11.68 -2.99 3.26
N GLY A 19 -11.12 -2.06 2.47
CA GLY A 19 -9.93 -2.30 1.66
C GLY A 19 -8.71 -2.66 2.50
N ASN A 20 -8.61 -2.12 3.73
CA ASN A 20 -7.52 -2.39 4.66
C ASN A 20 -7.88 -3.43 5.75
N ALA A 21 -8.96 -4.19 5.56
CA ALA A 21 -9.47 -5.09 6.59
C ALA A 21 -8.48 -6.23 6.92
N VAL A 22 -7.78 -6.76 5.91
CA VAL A 22 -6.80 -7.85 6.10
C VAL A 22 -5.67 -7.40 7.01
N GLU A 23 -5.12 -6.21 6.75
CA GLU A 23 -4.01 -5.61 7.48
C GLU A 23 -4.43 -5.26 8.91
N MET A 24 -5.64 -4.70 9.10
CA MET A 24 -6.16 -4.39 10.43
C MET A 24 -6.39 -5.66 11.26
N ILE A 25 -6.98 -6.71 10.67
CA ILE A 25 -7.21 -7.98 11.36
C ILE A 25 -5.88 -8.63 11.74
N LEU A 26 -4.94 -8.71 10.81
CA LEU A 26 -3.62 -9.27 11.05
C LEU A 26 -2.87 -8.47 12.13
N THR A 27 -2.97 -7.14 12.09
CA THR A 27 -2.42 -6.25 13.12
C THR A 27 -2.97 -6.56 14.50
N VAL A 28 -4.30 -6.62 14.66
CA VAL A 28 -4.92 -6.91 15.96
C VAL A 28 -4.52 -8.28 16.47
N GLN A 29 -4.54 -9.31 15.62
CA GLN A 29 -4.21 -10.68 16.02
C GLN A 29 -2.73 -10.82 16.41
N THR A 30 -1.84 -10.11 15.71
CA THR A 30 -0.41 -10.08 16.03
C THR A 30 -0.14 -9.29 17.32
N LEU A 31 -0.81 -8.16 17.53
CA LEU A 31 -0.75 -7.38 18.77
C LEU A 31 -1.22 -8.21 19.98
N ARG A 32 -2.28 -9.00 19.84
CA ARG A 32 -2.77 -9.89 20.91
C ARG A 32 -1.73 -10.92 21.36
N LYS A 33 -0.77 -11.27 20.49
CA LYS A 33 0.36 -12.15 20.83
C LYS A 33 1.61 -11.40 21.30
N GLY A 34 1.55 -10.07 21.41
CA GLY A 34 2.70 -9.25 21.82
C GLY A 34 3.81 -9.14 20.78
N LEU A 35 3.56 -9.55 19.53
CA LEU A 35 4.56 -9.58 18.46
C LEU A 35 4.71 -8.19 17.79
N LEU A 36 5.12 -7.19 18.57
CA LEU A 36 5.16 -5.78 18.14
C LEU A 36 6.07 -5.55 16.92
N ASN A 37 7.20 -6.25 16.87
CA ASN A 37 8.15 -6.14 15.76
C ASN A 37 7.55 -6.69 14.46
N ILE A 38 6.79 -7.78 14.53
CA ILE A 38 6.08 -8.33 13.37
C ILE A 38 5.01 -7.35 12.89
N VAL A 39 4.26 -6.70 13.79
CA VAL A 39 3.27 -5.67 13.40
C VAL A 39 3.96 -4.55 12.62
N LYS A 40 5.03 -3.96 13.18
CA LYS A 40 5.78 -2.88 12.53
C LYS A 40 6.33 -3.30 11.17
N SER A 41 6.98 -4.47 11.11
CA SER A 41 7.53 -5.02 9.88
C SER A 41 6.45 -5.29 8.83
N THR A 42 5.29 -5.82 9.23
CA THR A 42 4.17 -6.11 8.32
C THR A 42 3.58 -4.83 7.74
N LEU A 43 3.31 -3.82 8.56
CA LEU A 43 2.77 -2.55 8.09
C LEU A 43 3.73 -1.83 7.13
N LEU A 44 5.01 -1.81 7.47
CA LEU A 44 6.05 -1.26 6.60
C LEU A 44 6.14 -2.06 5.29
N GLY A 45 6.14 -3.38 5.40
CA GLY A 45 6.22 -4.27 4.25
C GLY A 45 5.02 -4.15 3.31
N SER A 46 3.80 -3.94 3.82
CA SER A 46 2.63 -3.66 2.99
C SER A 46 2.76 -2.35 2.22
N ILE A 47 3.33 -1.30 2.85
CA ILE A 47 3.65 -0.05 2.15
C ILE A 47 4.68 -0.31 1.04
N LEU A 48 5.78 -1.01 1.35
CA LEU A 48 6.85 -1.31 0.39
C LEU A 48 6.38 -2.21 -0.76
N SER A 49 5.60 -3.25 -0.46
CA SER A 49 5.00 -4.15 -1.43
C SER A 49 4.15 -3.36 -2.41
N ASN A 50 3.28 -2.47 -1.93
CA ASN A 50 2.42 -1.69 -2.80
C ASN A 50 3.22 -0.72 -3.69
N ILE A 51 4.12 0.08 -3.11
CA ILE A 51 4.80 1.14 -3.88
C ILE A 51 5.96 0.63 -4.75
N LEU A 52 6.60 -0.48 -4.41
CA LEU A 52 7.73 -1.02 -5.18
C LEU A 52 7.32 -2.24 -6.01
N LEU A 53 6.73 -3.27 -5.38
CA LEU A 53 6.44 -4.53 -6.06
C LEU A 53 5.19 -4.43 -6.94
N VAL A 54 4.07 -3.98 -6.38
CA VAL A 54 2.79 -3.87 -7.09
C VAL A 54 2.91 -2.84 -8.21
N LEU A 55 3.28 -1.61 -7.87
CA LEU A 55 3.50 -0.55 -8.86
C LEU A 55 4.57 -0.93 -9.89
N GLY A 56 5.70 -1.48 -9.45
CA GLY A 56 6.80 -1.87 -10.32
C GLY A 56 6.42 -2.95 -11.32
N SER A 57 5.77 -4.01 -10.86
CA SER A 57 5.34 -5.12 -11.72
C SER A 57 4.27 -4.69 -12.72
N ALA A 58 3.32 -3.84 -12.32
CA ALA A 58 2.30 -3.28 -13.19
C ALA A 58 2.90 -2.35 -14.26
N PHE A 59 3.84 -1.48 -13.90
CA PHE A 59 4.57 -0.64 -14.86
C PHE A 59 5.46 -1.45 -15.79
N PHE A 60 6.10 -2.50 -15.27
CA PHE A 60 6.96 -3.37 -16.06
C PHE A 60 6.16 -4.11 -17.11
N LEU A 61 5.12 -4.84 -16.71
CA LEU A 61 4.31 -5.65 -17.62
C LEU A 61 3.39 -4.79 -18.50
N GLY A 62 2.85 -3.70 -17.96
CA GLY A 62 2.12 -2.69 -18.73
C GLY A 62 2.99 -2.04 -19.81
N GLY A 63 4.24 -1.71 -19.49
CA GLY A 63 5.20 -1.15 -20.45
C GLY A 63 5.69 -2.15 -21.52
N LEU A 64 5.55 -3.46 -21.31
CA LEU A 64 5.91 -4.49 -22.28
C LEU A 64 4.72 -4.95 -23.14
N SER A 65 3.50 -4.91 -22.59
CA SER A 65 2.29 -5.37 -23.27
C SER A 65 1.89 -4.46 -24.42
N ALA A 66 1.34 -5.01 -25.50
CA ALA A 66 0.69 -4.21 -26.52
C ALA A 66 -0.53 -3.47 -25.94
N SER A 67 -0.72 -2.19 -26.32
CA SER A 67 -1.89 -1.42 -25.86
C SER A 67 -3.16 -1.99 -26.49
N SER A 68 -4.12 -2.38 -25.65
CA SER A 68 -5.45 -2.86 -26.07
C SER A 68 -6.44 -1.72 -26.29
N THR A 69 -6.09 -0.48 -25.92
CA THR A 69 -7.07 0.53 -25.58
C THR A 69 -7.03 1.70 -26.56
N GLN A 70 -8.22 2.15 -26.96
CA GLN A 70 -8.39 3.29 -27.85
C GLN A 70 -7.88 4.61 -27.23
N GLN A 71 -7.76 4.69 -25.90
CA GLN A 71 -7.19 5.84 -25.17
C GLN A 71 -5.65 5.94 -25.28
N GLY A 72 -4.95 4.88 -25.71
CA GLY A 72 -3.55 4.98 -26.17
C GLY A 72 -3.38 5.91 -27.39
N ARG A 73 -4.49 6.35 -28.02
CA ARG A 73 -4.47 7.29 -29.16
C ARG A 73 -3.97 8.70 -28.83
N ASN A 74 -3.92 9.10 -27.56
CA ASN A 74 -3.40 10.41 -27.17
C ASN A 74 -1.95 10.38 -26.68
N HIS A 75 -1.28 9.23 -26.67
CA HIS A 75 0.00 9.04 -25.99
C HIS A 75 1.01 8.42 -26.94
N VAL A 76 1.95 9.26 -27.40
CA VAL A 76 3.19 9.02 -28.17
C VAL A 76 3.40 7.59 -28.72
N ILE A 77 2.46 7.10 -29.51
CA ILE A 77 2.75 6.16 -30.59
C ILE A 77 2.48 6.99 -31.83
N HIS A 78 3.51 7.31 -32.61
CA HIS A 78 3.28 7.87 -33.94
C HIS A 78 2.23 6.98 -34.62
N ILE A 79 1.11 7.56 -35.05
CA ILE A 79 -0.06 6.85 -35.60
C ILE A 79 0.36 5.86 -36.70
N ASP A 80 1.47 6.14 -37.38
CA ASP A 80 2.11 5.33 -38.43
C ASP A 80 2.71 3.99 -37.96
N ASP A 81 2.93 3.77 -36.66
CA ASP A 81 3.49 2.52 -36.10
C ASP A 81 2.44 1.58 -35.46
N TYR A 82 1.23 2.07 -35.21
CA TYR A 82 0.13 1.23 -34.69
C TYR A 82 -0.27 0.13 -35.69
N GLU A 83 -0.37 0.46 -36.98
CA GLU A 83 -0.66 -0.56 -38.00
C GLU A 83 0.46 -1.60 -38.11
N LYS A 84 1.72 -1.24 -37.83
CA LYS A 84 2.88 -2.16 -37.85
C LYS A 84 2.96 -3.05 -36.61
N THR A 85 2.31 -2.65 -35.51
CA THR A 85 2.31 -3.39 -34.22
C THR A 85 1.01 -4.14 -33.96
N LYS A 86 -0.01 -3.92 -34.80
CA LYS A 86 -1.30 -4.64 -34.80
C LYS A 86 -1.07 -6.16 -34.83
N GLY A 87 -1.48 -6.85 -33.77
CA GLY A 87 -1.36 -8.31 -33.62
C GLY A 87 -0.11 -8.82 -32.91
N ARG A 88 0.83 -7.96 -32.51
CA ARG A 88 1.95 -8.35 -31.63
C ARG A 88 1.50 -8.32 -30.17
N ARG A 89 1.90 -9.34 -29.41
CA ARG A 89 1.62 -9.41 -27.96
C ARG A 89 2.51 -8.48 -27.13
N TRP A 90 3.67 -8.09 -27.65
CA TRP A 90 4.70 -7.32 -26.94
C TRP A 90 5.19 -6.14 -27.78
N ILE A 91 5.25 -4.95 -27.18
CA ILE A 91 5.74 -3.71 -27.78
C ILE A 91 6.57 -2.99 -26.72
N VAL A 92 7.88 -2.90 -26.94
CA VAL A 92 8.83 -2.34 -25.96
C VAL A 92 9.41 -0.99 -26.40
N ALA A 93 9.51 -0.76 -27.71
CA ALA A 93 10.07 0.47 -28.25
C ALA A 93 9.06 1.62 -28.08
N GLU A 94 9.49 2.71 -27.45
CA GLU A 94 8.78 4.00 -27.32
C GLU A 94 7.42 3.95 -26.60
N LYS A 95 7.03 2.82 -25.98
CA LYS A 95 5.78 2.74 -25.22
C LYS A 95 5.89 3.51 -23.89
N GLU A 96 5.03 4.51 -23.74
CA GLU A 96 4.76 5.19 -22.48
C GLU A 96 3.25 5.15 -22.18
N GLN A 97 2.88 4.88 -20.95
CA GLN A 97 1.49 5.03 -20.48
C GLN A 97 1.45 6.32 -19.66
N LEU A 98 0.50 7.23 -19.90
CA LEU A 98 0.35 8.40 -19.03
C LEU A 98 -0.85 8.28 -18.12
N PHE A 99 -0.71 8.94 -16.97
CA PHE A 99 -1.71 9.03 -15.93
C PHE A 99 -1.70 10.45 -15.34
N SER A 100 -2.79 10.81 -14.67
CA SER A 100 -2.88 12.11 -14.02
C SER A 100 -1.99 12.19 -12.79
N VAL A 101 -1.10 13.18 -12.82
CA VAL A 101 -0.14 13.46 -11.74
C VAL A 101 -0.84 14.02 -10.49
N LYS A 102 -2.03 14.62 -10.64
CA LYS A 102 -2.69 15.39 -9.59
C LYS A 102 -3.01 14.55 -8.35
N GLY A 103 -3.73 13.44 -8.53
CA GLY A 103 -4.06 12.53 -7.43
C GLY A 103 -2.82 11.84 -6.86
N ALA A 104 -1.93 11.37 -7.75
CA ALA A 104 -0.68 10.71 -7.37
C ALA A 104 0.17 11.58 -6.44
N MET A 105 0.35 12.85 -6.75
CA MET A 105 1.21 13.75 -5.97
C MET A 105 0.64 14.12 -4.60
N VAL A 106 -0.69 14.21 -4.47
CA VAL A 106 -1.32 14.39 -3.16
C VAL A 106 -1.04 13.19 -2.27
N SER A 107 -1.24 11.97 -2.79
CA SER A 107 -0.95 10.73 -2.06
C SER A 107 0.53 10.61 -1.70
N MET A 108 1.45 10.88 -2.65
CA MET A 108 2.89 10.86 -2.37
C MET A 108 3.31 11.89 -1.33
N GLY A 109 2.73 13.10 -1.35
CA GLY A 109 2.98 14.14 -0.35
C GLY A 109 2.55 13.72 1.06
N LEU A 110 1.38 13.08 1.17
CA LEU A 110 0.90 12.54 2.44
C LEU A 110 1.71 11.32 2.90
N GLN A 111 2.19 10.50 1.97
CA GLN A 111 3.06 9.36 2.30
C GLN A 111 4.42 9.83 2.84
N LEU A 112 4.98 10.93 2.30
CA LEU A 112 6.16 11.59 2.89
C LEU A 112 5.88 12.13 4.29
N LEU A 113 4.71 12.74 4.52
CA LEU A 113 4.30 13.19 5.85
C LEU A 113 4.23 12.00 6.83
N ALA A 114 3.65 10.88 6.41
CA ALA A 114 3.60 9.67 7.22
C ALA A 114 5.00 9.12 7.53
N CYS A 115 5.91 9.12 6.54
CA CYS A 115 7.31 8.74 6.75
C CYS A 115 7.97 9.61 7.81
N MET A 116 7.72 10.93 7.80
CA MET A 116 8.26 11.84 8.80
C MET A 116 7.76 11.47 10.21
N THR A 117 6.49 11.13 10.37
CA THR A 117 5.96 10.78 11.70
C THR A 117 6.42 9.41 12.21
N CYS A 118 6.81 8.48 11.33
CA CYS A 118 7.47 7.23 11.73
C CYS A 118 9.00 7.41 11.96
N ALA A 119 9.63 8.30 11.19
CA ALA A 119 11.06 8.55 11.26
C ALA A 119 11.46 9.32 12.52
N LEU A 120 10.69 10.35 12.90
CA LEU A 120 11.03 11.21 14.02
C LEU A 120 11.12 10.48 15.37
N PRO A 121 10.19 9.58 15.75
CA PRO A 121 10.33 8.76 16.96
C PRO A 121 11.57 7.88 16.94
N THR A 122 11.88 7.27 15.78
CA THR A 122 13.09 6.45 15.59
C THR A 122 14.37 7.28 15.78
N VAL A 123 14.43 8.47 15.17
CA VAL A 123 15.57 9.38 15.30
C VAL A 123 15.67 9.91 16.73
N PHE A 124 14.55 10.22 17.37
CA PHE A 124 14.49 10.63 18.78
C PHE A 124 15.08 9.55 19.69
N ALA A 125 14.64 8.29 19.52
CA ALA A 125 15.17 7.15 20.26
C ALA A 125 16.69 6.96 20.05
N ALA A 126 17.18 7.16 18.82
CA ALA A 126 18.60 7.06 18.51
C ALA A 126 19.44 8.23 19.06
N ALA A 127 18.90 9.46 19.03
CA ALA A 127 19.59 10.67 19.45
C ALA A 127 19.65 10.85 20.98
N SER A 128 18.64 10.35 21.70
CA SER A 128 18.55 10.50 23.16
C SER A 128 19.61 9.73 23.94
N GLY A 129 20.39 8.85 23.31
CA GLY A 129 21.48 8.10 23.96
C GLY A 129 20.96 7.10 25.00
N ARG A 130 21.21 5.80 24.80
CA ARG A 130 20.89 4.78 25.81
C ARG A 130 21.88 4.86 26.97
N ASP A 131 21.74 5.84 27.87
CA ASP A 131 22.39 5.76 29.18
C ASP A 131 21.63 4.69 29.99
N ASP A 132 22.35 3.67 30.48
CA ASP A 132 21.76 2.41 30.98
C ASP A 132 20.81 2.57 32.19
N GLY A 133 20.83 3.74 32.84
CA GLY A 133 20.00 4.05 34.01
C GLY A 133 18.59 4.60 33.73
N ASP A 134 18.27 5.01 32.49
CA ASP A 134 17.03 5.75 32.16
C ASP A 134 16.19 5.11 31.03
N LYS A 135 16.39 3.81 30.77
CA LYS A 135 15.73 3.08 29.66
C LYS A 135 14.21 3.05 29.77
N ASP A 136 13.68 2.80 30.96
CA ASP A 136 12.24 2.69 31.19
C ASP A 136 11.54 4.05 30.98
N ASP A 137 12.16 5.16 31.41
CA ASP A 137 11.63 6.51 31.21
C ASP A 137 11.70 6.92 29.72
N LEU A 138 12.76 6.53 29.01
CA LEU A 138 12.87 6.77 27.57
C LEU A 138 11.78 6.01 26.78
N ASP A 139 11.51 4.76 27.13
CA ASP A 139 10.49 3.94 26.47
C ASP A 139 9.08 4.48 26.73
N ASP A 140 8.79 4.96 27.95
CA ASP A 140 7.53 5.62 28.31
C ASP A 140 7.33 6.95 27.57
N ARG A 141 8.40 7.76 27.44
CA ARG A 141 8.40 8.99 26.64
C ARG A 141 8.19 8.68 25.16
N LEU A 142 8.88 7.68 24.61
CA LEU A 142 8.77 7.25 23.22
C LEU A 142 7.36 6.75 22.90
N LEU A 143 6.76 5.97 23.80
CA LEU A 143 5.39 5.49 23.68
C LEU A 143 4.39 6.66 23.71
N SER A 144 4.60 7.64 24.58
CA SER A 144 3.77 8.84 24.67
C SER A 144 3.84 9.68 23.39
N VAL A 145 5.05 9.94 22.89
CA VAL A 145 5.28 10.63 21.60
C VAL A 145 4.61 9.86 20.45
N SER A 146 4.72 8.54 20.44
CA SER A 146 4.12 7.69 19.40
C SER A 146 2.59 7.71 19.41
N ARG A 147 1.96 7.70 20.60
CA ARG A 147 0.49 7.79 20.74
C ARG A 147 -0.03 9.14 20.27
N ILE A 148 0.64 10.24 20.65
CA ILE A 148 0.28 11.58 20.19
C ILE A 148 0.48 11.68 18.66
N GLY A 149 1.61 11.18 18.15
CA GLY A 149 1.89 11.12 16.73
C GLY A 149 0.81 10.36 15.95
N ALA A 150 0.38 9.19 16.45
CA ALA A 150 -0.68 8.41 15.84
C ALA A 150 -2.02 9.17 15.74
N ILE A 151 -2.39 9.92 16.78
CA ILE A 151 -3.60 10.76 16.76
C ILE A 151 -3.48 11.87 15.71
N ILE A 152 -2.33 12.53 15.61
CA ILE A 152 -2.08 13.60 14.63
C ILE A 152 -2.17 13.06 13.20
N ILE A 153 -1.50 11.94 12.90
CA ILE A 153 -1.59 11.28 11.58
C ILE A 153 -3.02 10.85 11.28
N GLY A 154 -3.71 10.25 12.26
CA GLY A 154 -5.11 9.84 12.11
C GLY A 154 -6.03 11.03 11.77
N PHE A 155 -5.77 12.21 12.34
CA PHE A 155 -6.48 13.44 11.94
C PHE A 155 -6.13 13.87 10.52
N SER A 156 -4.86 13.78 10.10
CA SER A 156 -4.45 14.01 8.71
C SER A 156 -5.15 13.05 7.73
N TYR A 157 -5.40 11.80 8.12
CA TYR A 157 -6.20 10.87 7.33
C TYR A 157 -7.65 11.32 7.18
N ILE A 158 -8.30 11.77 8.26
CA ILE A 158 -9.67 12.31 8.19
C ILE A 158 -9.70 13.52 7.25
N ALA A 159 -8.72 14.43 7.35
CA ALA A 159 -8.61 15.56 6.46
C ALA A 159 -8.41 15.12 5.00
N PHE A 160 -7.62 14.07 4.76
CA PHE A 160 -7.44 13.45 3.44
C PHE A 160 -8.74 12.84 2.90
N VAL A 161 -9.50 12.10 3.71
CA VAL A 161 -10.80 11.54 3.30
C VAL A 161 -11.81 12.64 2.96
N VAL A 162 -11.84 13.74 3.74
CA VAL A 162 -12.68 14.92 3.42
C VAL A 162 -12.18 15.61 2.14
N PHE A 163 -10.87 15.67 1.93
CA PHE A 163 -10.28 16.19 0.70
C PHE A 163 -10.75 15.37 -0.51
N GLU A 164 -10.62 14.05 -0.42
CA GLU A 164 -10.92 13.09 -1.49
C GLU A 164 -12.42 13.01 -1.81
N LEU A 165 -13.27 12.86 -0.79
CA LEU A 165 -14.68 12.53 -0.98
C LEU A 165 -15.61 13.75 -1.06
N CYS A 166 -15.20 14.90 -0.49
CA CYS A 166 -16.06 16.08 -0.37
C CYS A 166 -15.54 17.26 -1.17
N THR A 167 -14.32 17.74 -0.90
CA THR A 167 -13.87 19.06 -1.40
C THR A 167 -13.27 19.00 -2.81
N HIS A 168 -12.50 17.95 -3.11
CA HIS A 168 -11.76 17.80 -4.38
C HIS A 168 -12.19 16.57 -5.17
N LYS A 169 -13.39 16.05 -4.89
CA LYS A 169 -14.00 14.92 -5.60
C LYS A 169 -13.90 15.09 -7.12
N THR A 170 -14.25 16.25 -7.68
CA THR A 170 -14.20 16.47 -9.14
C THR A 170 -12.79 16.44 -9.75
N MET A 171 -11.76 16.74 -8.95
CA MET A 171 -10.36 16.67 -9.38
C MET A 171 -9.83 15.24 -9.41
N ILE A 172 -10.34 14.37 -8.51
CA ILE A 172 -9.89 12.98 -8.36
C ILE A 172 -10.80 12.01 -9.13
N SER A 173 -12.12 12.24 -9.13
CA SER A 173 -13.11 11.38 -9.78
C SER A 173 -13.12 11.47 -11.30
N LYS A 174 -12.62 12.56 -11.91
CA LYS A 174 -12.49 12.61 -13.38
C LYS A 174 -11.43 11.64 -13.92
N ASP A 175 -10.38 11.39 -13.15
CA ASP A 175 -9.33 10.44 -13.53
C ASP A 175 -9.76 8.98 -13.26
N ASN A 176 -10.57 8.74 -12.23
CA ASN A 176 -11.01 7.38 -11.86
C ASN A 176 -12.29 6.92 -12.58
N ASN A 177 -13.26 7.80 -12.86
CA ASN A 177 -14.56 7.37 -13.40
C ASN A 177 -14.52 6.95 -14.87
N GLU A 178 -13.62 7.50 -15.70
CA GLU A 178 -13.47 7.04 -17.09
C GLU A 178 -12.90 5.61 -17.15
N ASP A 179 -11.99 5.27 -16.23
CA ASP A 179 -11.38 3.94 -16.14
C ASP A 179 -12.31 2.92 -15.44
N ILE A 180 -13.02 3.32 -14.38
CA ILE A 180 -13.96 2.45 -13.63
C ILE A 180 -15.23 2.15 -14.43
N SER A 181 -15.78 3.12 -15.17
CA SER A 181 -16.99 2.89 -16.00
C SER A 181 -16.75 1.88 -17.12
N ALA A 182 -15.55 1.89 -17.70
CA ALA A 182 -15.11 0.90 -18.69
C ALA A 182 -14.82 -0.50 -18.08
N GLU A 183 -14.88 -0.64 -16.76
CA GLU A 183 -14.79 -1.89 -16.00
C GLU A 183 -16.17 -2.44 -15.66
N GLU A 184 -17.09 -1.57 -15.24
CA GLU A 184 -18.49 -1.93 -14.95
C GLU A 184 -19.23 -2.44 -16.21
N GLU A 185 -18.84 -2.01 -17.41
CA GLU A 185 -19.37 -2.55 -18.67
C GLU A 185 -18.85 -3.97 -19.01
N GLU A 186 -17.68 -4.38 -18.52
CA GLU A 186 -17.14 -5.75 -18.75
C GLU A 186 -17.67 -6.78 -17.75
N ASP A 187 -17.89 -6.41 -16.47
CA ASP A 187 -18.39 -7.31 -15.41
C ASP A 187 -19.89 -7.09 -15.12
N GLY A 188 -20.75 -7.55 -16.03
CA GLY A 188 -22.21 -7.35 -16.02
C GLY A 188 -23.01 -8.07 -14.90
N ALA A 189 -22.42 -8.41 -13.75
CA ALA A 189 -23.10 -9.11 -12.67
C ALA A 189 -23.04 -8.32 -11.34
N SER A 190 -24.04 -7.47 -11.11
CA SER A 190 -24.18 -6.76 -9.82
C SER A 190 -24.83 -7.66 -8.76
N LEU A 191 -24.08 -7.98 -7.71
CA LEU A 191 -24.62 -8.65 -6.53
C LEU A 191 -25.57 -7.71 -5.76
N THR A 192 -26.71 -8.24 -5.30
CA THR A 192 -27.61 -7.49 -4.40
C THR A 192 -26.85 -7.05 -3.14
N ALA A 193 -27.20 -5.87 -2.59
CA ALA A 193 -26.57 -5.32 -1.39
C ALA A 193 -26.54 -6.33 -0.20
N CYS A 194 -27.63 -7.06 0.01
CA CYS A 194 -27.71 -8.08 1.07
C CYS A 194 -26.70 -9.23 0.86
N CYS A 195 -26.60 -9.74 -0.37
CA CYS A 195 -25.64 -10.79 -0.71
C CYS A 195 -24.18 -10.29 -0.54
N SER A 196 -23.91 -9.05 -0.97
CA SER A 196 -22.60 -8.43 -0.76
C SER A 196 -22.25 -8.32 0.74
N ILE A 197 -23.16 -7.82 1.58
CA ILE A 197 -22.91 -7.70 3.03
C ILE A 197 -22.65 -9.07 3.66
N MET A 198 -23.48 -10.07 3.33
CA MET A 198 -23.32 -11.44 3.84
C MET A 198 -21.97 -12.04 3.43
N MET A 199 -21.57 -11.85 2.17
CA MET A 199 -20.29 -12.32 1.67
C MET A 199 -19.12 -11.61 2.36
N MET A 200 -19.23 -10.30 2.59
CA MET A 200 -18.22 -9.52 3.32
C MET A 200 -18.04 -10.03 4.74
N VAL A 201 -19.12 -10.21 5.50
CA VAL A 201 -19.04 -10.76 6.86
C VAL A 201 -18.40 -12.15 6.86
N CYS A 202 -18.80 -13.02 5.93
CA CYS A 202 -18.27 -14.38 5.82
C CYS A 202 -16.75 -14.38 5.53
N ILE A 203 -16.31 -13.57 4.55
CA ILE A 203 -14.90 -13.43 4.19
C ILE A 203 -14.10 -12.81 5.35
N THR A 204 -14.63 -11.78 6.02
CA THR A 204 -13.98 -11.17 7.20
C THR A 204 -13.76 -12.19 8.31
N VAL A 205 -14.75 -13.04 8.61
CA VAL A 205 -14.61 -14.12 9.60
C VAL A 205 -13.57 -15.14 9.15
N LEU A 206 -13.57 -15.54 7.88
CA LEU A 206 -12.60 -16.49 7.34
C LEU A 206 -11.17 -15.95 7.41
N ILE A 207 -10.96 -14.67 7.09
CA ILE A 207 -9.67 -13.98 7.23
C ILE A 207 -9.26 -13.95 8.70
N ALA A 208 -10.17 -13.61 9.62
CA ALA A 208 -9.88 -13.57 11.05
C ALA A 208 -9.41 -14.93 11.59
N VAL A 209 -10.08 -16.02 11.22
CA VAL A 209 -9.69 -17.38 11.60
C VAL A 209 -8.36 -17.78 10.96
N SER A 210 -8.18 -17.50 9.67
CA SER A 210 -6.94 -17.84 8.94
C SER A 210 -5.73 -17.06 9.46
N SER A 211 -5.93 -15.79 9.83
CA SER A 211 -4.88 -14.94 10.40
C SER A 211 -4.38 -15.45 11.76
N GLU A 212 -5.24 -16.08 12.58
CA GLU A 212 -4.82 -16.65 13.86
C GLU A 212 -3.85 -17.84 13.66
N PHE A 213 -4.14 -18.69 12.68
CA PHE A 213 -3.25 -19.78 12.25
C PHE A 213 -1.96 -19.24 11.66
N LEU A 214 -2.04 -18.19 10.82
CA LEU A 214 -0.88 -17.56 10.20
C LEU A 214 0.08 -16.99 11.26
N VAL A 215 -0.42 -16.19 12.20
CA VAL A 215 0.40 -15.62 13.28
C VAL A 215 0.95 -16.74 14.17
N GLY A 216 0.22 -17.84 14.37
CA GLY A 216 0.71 -19.01 15.13
C GLY A 216 1.78 -19.83 14.42
N ALA A 217 1.95 -19.64 13.11
CA ALA A 217 2.99 -20.32 12.33
C ALA A 217 4.31 -19.53 12.30
N ILE A 218 4.32 -18.25 12.69
CA ILE A 218 5.51 -17.39 12.61
C ILE A 218 6.67 -17.98 13.43
N ASP A 219 6.44 -18.31 14.70
CA ASP A 219 7.48 -18.87 15.57
C ASP A 219 8.09 -20.16 14.96
N LYS A 220 7.23 -21.03 14.40
CA LYS A 220 7.66 -22.26 13.74
C LYS A 220 8.46 -21.99 12.46
N MET A 221 8.13 -20.94 11.72
CA MET A 221 8.89 -20.53 10.52
C MET A 221 10.29 -20.05 10.89
N VAL A 222 10.41 -19.30 11.98
CA VAL A 222 11.71 -18.84 12.51
C VAL A 222 12.54 -20.03 12.98
N GLU A 223 11.96 -20.92 13.80
CA GLU A 223 12.68 -22.06 14.38
C GLU A 223 13.07 -23.14 13.37
N GLN A 224 12.18 -23.50 12.43
CA GLN A 224 12.40 -24.64 11.52
C GLN A 224 13.11 -24.24 10.22
N PHE A 225 12.79 -23.08 9.66
CA PHE A 225 13.35 -22.63 8.39
C PHE A 225 14.48 -21.61 8.56
N GLY A 226 14.77 -21.17 9.79
CA GLY A 226 15.80 -20.18 10.08
C GLY A 226 15.51 -18.82 9.44
N MET A 227 14.24 -18.51 9.18
CA MET A 227 13.83 -17.30 8.48
C MET A 227 13.78 -16.11 9.45
N PRO A 228 14.45 -14.98 9.18
CA PRO A 228 14.42 -13.82 10.07
C PRO A 228 13.00 -13.28 10.26
N GLU A 229 12.63 -12.95 11.50
CA GLU A 229 11.32 -12.38 11.83
C GLU A 229 10.99 -11.13 11.00
N LYS A 230 12.01 -10.27 10.79
CA LYS A 230 11.86 -9.06 9.98
C LYS A 230 11.62 -9.38 8.50
N PHE A 231 12.24 -10.44 7.95
CA PHE A 231 11.97 -10.87 6.59
C PHE A 231 10.53 -11.40 6.44
N ILE A 232 10.06 -12.20 7.41
CA ILE A 232 8.69 -12.69 7.45
C ILE A 232 7.71 -11.51 7.45
N GLY A 233 7.94 -10.54 8.34
CA GLY A 233 7.10 -9.36 8.47
C GLY A 233 7.15 -8.45 7.24
N VAL A 234 8.33 -8.08 6.74
CA VAL A 234 8.45 -7.08 5.67
C VAL A 234 8.16 -7.64 4.27
N VAL A 235 8.49 -8.92 4.02
CA VAL A 235 8.43 -9.49 2.66
C VAL A 235 7.30 -10.52 2.55
N LEU A 236 7.28 -11.52 3.42
CA LEU A 236 6.43 -12.70 3.23
C LEU A 236 4.94 -12.41 3.50
N LEU A 237 4.63 -11.83 4.66
CA LEU A 237 3.23 -11.55 5.05
C LEU A 237 2.55 -10.54 4.10
N PRO A 238 3.19 -9.41 3.73
CA PRO A 238 2.58 -8.42 2.85
C PRO A 238 2.43 -8.90 1.42
N PHE A 239 3.36 -9.73 0.93
CA PHE A 239 3.22 -10.36 -0.38
C PHE A 239 1.95 -11.22 -0.45
N ALA A 240 1.67 -12.01 0.60
CA ALA A 240 0.47 -12.82 0.67
C ALA A 240 -0.80 -11.98 0.92
N GLY A 241 -0.73 -11.00 1.83
CA GLY A 241 -1.85 -10.12 2.19
C GLY A 241 -2.35 -9.27 1.02
N ASN A 242 -1.42 -8.76 0.20
CA ASN A 242 -1.72 -7.83 -0.88
C ASN A 242 -1.86 -8.53 -2.24
N ALA A 243 -1.85 -9.87 -2.29
CA ALA A 243 -1.84 -10.63 -3.54
C ALA A 243 -3.02 -10.32 -4.48
N CYS A 244 -4.20 -10.04 -3.92
CA CYS A 244 -5.39 -9.68 -4.72
C CYS A 244 -5.25 -8.28 -5.35
N GLU A 245 -4.74 -7.30 -4.59
CA GLU A 245 -4.43 -5.96 -5.11
C GLU A 245 -3.35 -6.06 -6.19
N HIS A 246 -2.36 -6.92 -5.96
CA HIS A 246 -1.25 -7.15 -6.88
C HIS A 246 -1.71 -7.69 -8.24
N ALA A 247 -2.58 -8.70 -8.23
CA ALA A 247 -3.18 -9.26 -9.44
C ALA A 247 -4.03 -8.23 -10.19
N SER A 248 -4.79 -7.41 -9.46
CA SER A 248 -5.66 -6.38 -10.03
C SER A 248 -4.85 -5.26 -10.69
N ALA A 249 -3.86 -4.70 -9.98
CA ALA A 249 -2.95 -3.69 -10.51
C ALA A 249 -2.19 -4.21 -11.75
N LEU A 250 -1.78 -5.47 -11.74
CA LEU A 250 -1.12 -6.05 -12.90
C LEU A 250 -2.05 -6.14 -14.11
N ARG A 251 -3.29 -6.60 -13.91
CA ARG A 251 -4.32 -6.62 -14.97
C ARG A 251 -4.52 -5.22 -15.56
N PHE A 252 -4.68 -4.20 -14.73
CA PHE A 252 -4.91 -2.82 -15.19
C PHE A 252 -3.69 -2.20 -15.86
N GLY A 253 -2.49 -2.53 -15.40
CA GLY A 253 -1.24 -2.13 -16.07
C GLY A 253 -1.19 -2.67 -17.51
N ILE A 254 -1.53 -3.95 -17.70
CA ILE A 254 -1.57 -4.61 -19.01
C ILE A 254 -2.67 -4.04 -19.91
N GLN A 255 -3.83 -3.69 -19.33
CA GLN A 255 -4.96 -3.06 -20.02
C GLN A 255 -4.76 -1.56 -20.32
N ASP A 256 -3.56 -1.04 -20.11
CA ASP A 256 -3.23 0.36 -20.40
C ASP A 256 -4.02 1.38 -19.56
N ARG A 257 -4.35 1.01 -18.31
CA ARG A 257 -5.03 1.86 -17.32
C ARG A 257 -4.11 2.19 -16.14
N PRO A 258 -3.00 2.93 -16.36
CA PRO A 258 -2.03 3.24 -15.30
C PRO A 258 -2.60 4.12 -14.18
N GLY A 259 -3.68 4.87 -14.41
CA GLY A 259 -4.38 5.66 -13.38
C GLY A 259 -4.92 4.78 -12.25
N LEU A 260 -5.61 3.69 -12.61
CA LEU A 260 -6.09 2.70 -11.64
C LEU A 260 -4.95 2.01 -10.89
N VAL A 261 -3.84 1.72 -11.57
CA VAL A 261 -2.64 1.13 -10.93
C VAL A 261 -2.10 2.05 -9.85
N ILE A 262 -2.01 3.36 -10.12
CA ILE A 262 -1.60 4.35 -9.12
C ILE A 262 -2.59 4.42 -7.96
N GLY A 263 -3.89 4.41 -8.25
CA GLY A 263 -4.94 4.38 -7.23
C GLY A 263 -4.82 3.17 -6.30
N ILE A 264 -4.62 1.97 -6.86
CA ILE A 264 -4.45 0.74 -6.09
C ILE A 264 -3.15 0.78 -5.29
N ALA A 265 -2.01 1.00 -5.94
CA ALA A 265 -0.71 0.91 -5.27
C ALA A 265 -0.44 2.08 -4.32
N VAL A 266 -0.44 3.31 -4.84
CA VAL A 266 -0.08 4.52 -4.07
C VAL A 266 -1.22 4.94 -3.14
N GLY A 267 -2.48 4.73 -3.54
CA GLY A 267 -3.63 4.98 -2.68
C GLY A 267 -3.67 4.03 -1.48
N SER A 268 -3.57 2.72 -1.71
CA SER A 268 -3.55 1.71 -0.62
C SER A 268 -2.36 1.92 0.31
N SER A 269 -1.15 2.20 -0.21
CA SER A 269 0.01 2.52 0.64
C SER A 269 -0.19 3.76 1.50
N THR A 270 -0.83 4.80 0.96
CA THR A 270 -1.17 6.02 1.71
C THR A 270 -2.18 5.73 2.82
N GLN A 271 -3.18 4.89 2.56
CA GLN A 271 -4.15 4.46 3.56
C GLN A 271 -3.47 3.64 4.66
N ILE A 272 -2.61 2.68 4.32
CA ILE A 272 -1.87 1.91 5.33
C ILE A 272 -1.05 2.86 6.22
N ALA A 273 -0.32 3.81 5.62
CA ALA A 273 0.55 4.73 6.34
C ALA A 273 -0.22 5.72 7.24
N LEU A 274 -1.37 6.24 6.79
CA LEU A 274 -2.12 7.27 7.49
C LEU A 274 -3.26 6.75 8.37
N PHE A 275 -3.71 5.53 8.14
CA PHE A 275 -4.85 4.94 8.85
C PHE A 275 -4.45 3.68 9.62
N VAL A 276 -3.85 2.70 8.96
CA VAL A 276 -3.58 1.40 9.60
C VAL A 276 -2.43 1.48 10.61
N VAL A 277 -1.37 2.24 10.31
CA VAL A 277 -0.27 2.51 11.26
C VAL A 277 -0.75 3.19 12.54
N PRO A 278 -1.47 4.33 12.50
CA PRO A 278 -2.00 4.93 13.73
C PRO A 278 -3.05 4.06 14.41
N PHE A 279 -3.87 3.33 13.64
CA PHE A 279 -4.77 2.32 14.20
C PHE A 279 -4.01 1.26 15.00
N ALA A 280 -2.85 0.77 14.55
CA ALA A 280 -2.05 -0.21 15.27
C ALA A 280 -1.59 0.30 16.65
N VAL A 281 -1.17 1.57 16.74
CA VAL A 281 -0.78 2.20 18.01
C VAL A 281 -1.97 2.35 18.94
N ILE A 282 -3.12 2.80 18.44
CA ILE A 282 -4.35 2.96 19.23
C ILE A 282 -4.89 1.59 19.68
N ALA A 283 -4.92 0.60 18.80
CA ALA A 283 -5.32 -0.77 19.13
C ALA A 283 -4.38 -1.38 20.17
N GLY A 284 -3.06 -1.17 20.04
CA GLY A 284 -2.08 -1.55 21.05
C GLY A 284 -2.39 -0.92 22.40
N TRP A 285 -2.77 0.37 22.42
CA TRP A 285 -3.17 1.05 23.65
C TRP A 285 -4.41 0.40 24.31
N PHE A 286 -5.45 0.06 23.55
CA PHE A 286 -6.62 -0.66 24.08
C PHE A 286 -6.31 -2.07 24.54
N LEU A 287 -5.34 -2.75 23.91
CA LEU A 287 -4.90 -4.11 24.25
C LEU A 287 -3.84 -4.15 25.35
N ASN A 288 -3.47 -3.00 25.95
CA ASN A 288 -2.38 -2.87 26.92
C ASN A 288 -1.02 -3.39 26.40
N GLN A 289 -0.76 -3.18 25.11
CA GLN A 289 0.49 -3.50 24.43
C GLN A 289 1.28 -2.21 24.14
N PRO A 290 2.61 -2.15 24.39
CA PRO A 290 3.42 -0.95 24.19
C PRO A 290 3.79 -0.73 22.71
N MET A 291 2.79 -0.74 21.82
CA MET A 291 2.99 -0.46 20.40
C MET A 291 3.37 1.02 20.21
N ASN A 292 4.54 1.26 19.64
CA ASN A 292 5.08 2.60 19.36
C ASN A 292 5.43 2.75 17.87
N LEU A 293 5.81 3.97 17.46
CA LEU A 293 6.17 4.32 16.08
C LEU A 293 7.69 4.28 15.84
N ASP A 294 8.47 3.68 16.73
CA ASP A 294 9.88 3.41 16.46
C ASP A 294 10.01 2.15 15.61
N PHE A 295 10.21 2.33 14.31
CA PHE A 295 10.41 1.22 13.38
C PHE A 295 11.86 0.76 13.33
N GLY A 296 12.79 1.50 13.94
CA GLY A 296 14.22 1.27 13.82
C GLY A 296 14.82 1.93 12.57
N ILE A 297 16.14 2.15 12.63
CA ILE A 297 16.89 2.95 11.65
C ILE A 297 16.80 2.35 10.24
N LEU A 298 16.98 1.03 10.12
CA LEU A 298 16.94 0.33 8.84
C LEU A 298 15.58 0.50 8.15
N ASN A 299 14.52 0.16 8.87
CA ASN A 299 13.13 0.26 8.41
C ASN A 299 12.77 1.69 7.98
N THR A 300 13.14 2.67 8.79
CA THR A 300 12.92 4.08 8.49
C THR A 300 13.65 4.53 7.23
N ALA A 301 14.93 4.13 7.08
CA ALA A 301 15.73 4.47 5.91
C ALA A 301 15.18 3.82 4.64
N VAL A 302 14.83 2.53 4.69
CA VAL A 302 14.23 1.81 3.55
C VAL A 302 12.91 2.45 3.15
N LEU A 303 12.03 2.75 4.11
CA LEU A 303 10.74 3.39 3.85
C LEU A 303 10.94 4.75 3.16
N LEU A 304 11.77 5.63 3.73
CA LEU A 304 12.02 6.96 3.18
C LEU A 304 12.60 6.90 1.76
N LEU A 305 13.64 6.07 1.55
CA LEU A 305 14.27 5.92 0.24
C LEU A 305 13.28 5.36 -0.79
N SER A 306 12.45 4.39 -0.40
CA SER A 306 11.45 3.79 -1.29
C SER A 306 10.40 4.82 -1.72
N VAL A 307 9.90 5.63 -0.78
CA VAL A 307 8.95 6.70 -1.07
C VAL A 307 9.56 7.75 -1.99
N LEU A 308 10.84 8.09 -1.82
CA LEU A 308 11.54 9.03 -2.70
C LEU A 308 11.74 8.47 -4.12
N VAL A 309 12.13 7.19 -4.26
CA VAL A 309 12.28 6.53 -5.56
C VAL A 309 10.93 6.45 -6.29
N VAL A 310 9.85 6.20 -5.57
CA VAL A 310 8.51 6.16 -6.16
C VAL A 310 8.04 7.55 -6.55
N LEU A 311 8.30 8.56 -5.71
CA LEU A 311 7.98 9.96 -6.01
C LEU A 311 8.61 10.40 -7.32
N THR A 312 9.91 10.14 -7.52
CA THR A 312 10.61 10.49 -8.76
C THR A 312 10.12 9.67 -9.95
N SER A 313 9.60 8.47 -9.73
CA SER A 313 9.02 7.62 -10.78
C SER A 313 7.65 8.12 -11.25
N VAL A 314 6.86 8.75 -10.37
CA VAL A 314 5.48 9.17 -10.68
C VAL A 314 5.31 10.67 -11.00
N ILE A 315 6.30 11.50 -10.70
CA ILE A 315 6.20 12.97 -10.79
C ILE A 315 5.91 13.50 -12.21
N ASP A 316 6.36 12.80 -13.24
CA ASP A 316 6.19 13.18 -14.64
C ASP A 316 4.90 12.64 -15.28
N GLY A 317 4.12 11.84 -14.53
CA GLY A 317 2.86 11.27 -15.01
C GLY A 317 3.02 10.20 -16.08
N ARG A 318 4.21 9.59 -16.21
CA ARG A 318 4.51 8.61 -17.25
C ARG A 318 5.00 7.30 -16.64
N SER A 319 4.48 6.17 -17.10
CA SER A 319 5.02 4.85 -16.82
C SER A 319 5.66 4.25 -18.08
N ASN A 320 6.73 3.47 -17.87
CA ASN A 320 7.36 2.66 -18.90
C ASN A 320 8.00 1.43 -18.25
N TRP A 321 8.40 0.47 -19.08
CA TRP A 321 8.94 -0.79 -18.59
C TRP A 321 10.20 -0.60 -17.73
N LEU A 322 11.04 0.40 -18.04
CA LEU A 322 12.29 0.65 -17.31
C LEU A 322 12.01 1.15 -15.88
N LYS A 323 11.07 2.09 -15.71
CA LYS A 323 10.61 2.52 -14.39
C LYS A 323 10.07 1.34 -13.58
N GLY A 324 9.26 0.48 -14.20
CA GLY A 324 8.76 -0.73 -13.56
C GLY A 324 9.89 -1.67 -13.12
N PHE A 325 10.86 -1.91 -14.01
CA PHE A 325 12.05 -2.72 -13.70
C PHE A 325 12.86 -2.14 -12.54
N MET A 326 13.08 -0.82 -12.50
CA MET A 326 13.78 -0.14 -11.41
C MET A 326 13.10 -0.36 -10.05
N LEU A 327 11.77 -0.23 -9.99
CA LEU A 327 11.00 -0.44 -8.76
C LEU A 327 11.02 -1.91 -8.30
N CYS A 328 10.84 -2.86 -9.23
CA CYS A 328 11.01 -4.28 -8.93
C CYS A 328 12.41 -4.61 -8.42
N THR A 329 13.44 -4.01 -9.01
CA THR A 329 14.83 -4.20 -8.59
C THR A 329 15.06 -3.65 -7.18
N ALA A 330 14.50 -2.47 -6.87
CA ALA A 330 14.55 -1.90 -5.52
C ALA A 330 13.89 -2.83 -4.50
N TYR A 331 12.70 -3.38 -4.80
CA TYR A 331 12.03 -4.34 -3.93
C TYR A 331 12.83 -5.63 -3.72
N ALA A 332 13.41 -6.18 -4.78
CA ALA A 332 14.24 -7.38 -4.71
C ALA A 332 15.47 -7.16 -3.82
N PHE A 333 16.15 -6.02 -3.98
CA PHE A 333 17.30 -5.67 -3.15
C PHE A 333 16.91 -5.46 -1.68
N THR A 334 15.80 -4.76 -1.42
CA THR A 334 15.26 -4.61 -0.07
C THR A 334 14.89 -5.96 0.54
N SER A 335 14.30 -6.88 -0.22
CA SER A 335 13.97 -8.23 0.25
C SER A 335 15.21 -9.03 0.65
N ILE A 336 16.28 -8.94 -0.15
CA ILE A 336 17.57 -9.55 0.15
C ILE A 336 18.17 -8.92 1.41
N LEU A 337 18.08 -7.61 1.57
CA LEU A 337 18.59 -6.91 2.76
C LEU A 337 17.93 -7.44 4.04
N TYR A 338 16.61 -7.60 4.06
CA TYR A 338 15.89 -8.16 5.21
C TYR A 338 16.17 -9.64 5.46
N TRP A 339 16.55 -10.40 4.42
CA TRP A 339 16.99 -11.78 4.59
C TRP A 339 18.31 -11.88 5.37
N PHE A 340 19.19 -10.89 5.23
CA PHE A 340 20.48 -10.84 5.93
C PHE A 340 20.46 -10.00 7.22
N ASP A 341 19.37 -9.29 7.50
CA ASP A 341 19.14 -8.57 8.76
C ASP A 341 18.67 -9.55 9.85
N VAL A 342 19.63 -10.24 10.47
CA VAL A 342 19.44 -11.18 11.58
C VAL A 342 19.54 -10.47 12.91
#